data_AF-X7E9A4-F1
#
_entry.id   AF-X7E9A4-F1
#
_cell.length_a   1.000
_cell.length_b   1.000
_cell.length_c   1.000
_cell.angle_alpha   90.00
_cell.angle_beta   90.00
_cell.angle_gamma   90.00
#
_symmetry.space_group_name_H-M   'P 1'
#
loop_
_entity.id
_entity.type
_entity.pdbx_description
1 polymer ?
#
loop_
_entity_poly.entity_id
_entity_poly.type
_entity_poly.pdbx_seq_one_letter_code
_entity_poly.pdbx_strand_id
1 'polypeptide(L)'
;MLKIRMMELKKWCAYSHIANLISMLIHGKSLSGQTRVGRNIALLGLFCPFFWIALFSGVRGTTLMFHAAHSSLVFLIGAVIMIISLIKQERH
;
A
#
# COMPACT_ATOMS: atom_id res chain seq x y z
N MET A 1 0.13 -8.12 36.19
CA MET A 1 -1.26 -8.37 35.75
C MET A 1 -1.85 -7.17 34.95
N LEU A 2 -1.04 -6.43 34.17
CA LEU A 2 -1.45 -5.19 33.48
C LEU A 2 -1.42 -5.27 31.94
N LYS A 3 -1.06 -6.42 31.36
CA LYS A 3 -0.81 -6.57 29.91
C LYS A 3 -2.06 -6.95 29.10
N ILE A 4 -3.14 -7.35 29.78
CA ILE A 4 -4.36 -7.90 29.17
C ILE A 4 -5.35 -6.78 28.76
N ARG A 5 -5.23 -5.58 29.34
CA ARG A 5 -6.21 -4.48 29.14
C ARG A 5 -5.94 -3.61 27.90
N MET A 6 -4.77 -3.73 27.24
CA MET A 6 -4.45 -2.98 26.01
C MET A 6 -4.95 -3.64 24.71
N MET A 7 -5.44 -4.89 24.76
CA MET A 7 -5.93 -5.60 23.57
C MET A 7 -7.39 -5.28 23.22
N GLU A 8 -8.23 -4.93 24.20
CA GLU A 8 -9.67 -4.69 23.98
C GLU A 8 -9.98 -3.33 23.34
N LEU A 9 -9.15 -2.30 23.54
CA LEU A 9 -9.30 -1.00 22.86
C LEU A 9 -8.80 -1.00 21.41
N LYS A 10 -8.06 -2.03 20.99
CA LYS A 10 -7.48 -2.13 19.64
C LYS A 10 -8.51 -2.55 18.58
N LYS A 11 -9.69 -3.02 18.99
CA LYS A 11 -10.76 -3.54 18.14
C LYS A 11 -11.63 -2.46 17.47
N TRP A 12 -11.49 -1.19 17.85
CA TRP A 12 -12.41 -0.12 17.45
C TRP A 12 -11.80 1.03 16.64
N CYS A 13 -10.58 0.88 16.15
CA CYS A 13 -9.98 1.88 15.28
C CYS A 13 -9.74 1.25 13.92
N ALA A 14 -10.40 1.77 12.88
CA ALA A 14 -10.12 1.43 11.48
C ALA A 14 -8.61 1.50 11.16
N TYR A 15 -7.90 2.34 11.91
CA TYR A 15 -6.45 2.52 11.85
C TYR A 15 -5.63 1.29 12.31
N SER A 16 -6.14 0.49 13.25
CA SER A 16 -5.45 -0.73 13.72
C SER A 16 -5.38 -1.79 12.63
N HIS A 17 -6.43 -1.89 11.80
CA HIS A 17 -6.46 -2.79 10.65
C HIS A 17 -5.46 -2.34 9.59
N ILE A 18 -5.42 -1.03 9.30
CA ILE A 18 -4.44 -0.45 8.37
C ILE A 18 -3.01 -0.67 8.89
N ALA A 19 -2.75 -0.46 10.17
CA ALA A 19 -1.43 -0.68 10.77
C ALA A 19 -1.00 -2.15 10.74
N ASN A 20 -1.93 -3.10 10.96
CA ASN A 20 -1.63 -4.53 10.81
C ASN A 20 -1.36 -4.90 9.36
N LEU A 21 -2.12 -4.37 8.39
CA LEU A 21 -1.88 -4.59 6.96
C LEU A 21 -0.50 -4.04 6.55
N ILE A 22 -0.15 -2.82 6.98
CA ILE A 22 1.17 -2.21 6.75
C ILE A 22 2.28 -3.05 7.42
N SER A 23 2.06 -3.52 8.65
CA SER A 23 3.06 -4.34 9.35
C SER A 23 3.24 -5.71 8.69
N MET A 24 2.17 -6.34 8.21
CA MET A 24 2.24 -7.57 7.40
C MET A 24 2.94 -7.34 6.06
N LEU A 25 2.76 -6.17 5.44
CA LEU A 25 3.42 -5.76 4.20
C LEU A 25 4.93 -5.61 4.35
N ILE A 26 5.38 -5.02 5.46
CA ILE A 26 6.81 -4.79 5.77
C ILE A 26 7.47 -6.09 6.21
N HIS A 27 6.84 -6.86 7.09
CA HIS A 27 7.44 -8.08 7.65
C HIS A 27 7.37 -9.29 6.72
N GLY A 28 6.62 -9.21 5.61
CA GLY A 28 6.61 -10.25 4.59
C GLY A 28 6.22 -11.62 5.15
N LYS A 29 5.27 -11.66 6.11
CA LYS A 29 4.61 -12.92 6.51
C LYS A 29 4.06 -13.60 5.25
N SER A 30 3.85 -14.92 5.27
CA SER A 30 3.40 -15.74 4.12
C SER A 30 2.24 -15.11 3.33
N LEU A 31 2.57 -14.21 2.41
CA LEU A 31 1.65 -13.47 1.58
C LEU A 31 1.32 -14.36 0.38
N SER A 32 0.05 -14.45 0.05
CA SER A 32 -0.36 -15.14 -1.17
C SER A 32 0.35 -14.54 -2.39
N GLY A 33 0.58 -15.35 -3.44
CA GLY A 33 1.22 -14.88 -4.67
C GLY A 33 0.54 -13.63 -5.26
N GLN A 34 -0.79 -13.55 -5.14
CA GLN A 34 -1.58 -12.39 -5.58
C GLN A 34 -1.27 -11.12 -4.76
N THR A 35 -1.12 -11.23 -3.45
CA THR A 35 -0.77 -10.07 -2.61
C THR A 35 0.64 -9.56 -2.95
N ARG A 36 1.58 -10.46 -3.26
CA ARG A 36 2.94 -10.10 -3.67
C ARG A 36 2.96 -9.35 -5.01
N VAL A 37 2.14 -9.78 -5.97
CA VAL A 37 1.96 -9.11 -7.26
C VAL A 37 1.35 -7.72 -7.06
N GLY A 38 0.26 -7.61 -6.29
CA GLY A 38 -0.37 -6.32 -5.97
C GLY A 38 0.61 -5.35 -5.30
N ARG A 39 1.41 -5.84 -4.34
CA ARG A 39 2.48 -5.05 -3.69
C ARG A 39 3.52 -4.54 -4.69
N ASN A 40 4.00 -5.40 -5.60
CA ASN A 40 5.00 -4.99 -6.58
C ASN A 40 4.44 -3.92 -7.54
N ILE A 41 3.19 -4.07 -7.99
CA ILE A 41 2.52 -3.07 -8.83
C ILE A 41 2.36 -1.75 -8.06
N ALA A 42 1.94 -1.80 -6.80
CA ALA A 42 1.81 -0.62 -5.96
C ALA A 42 3.17 0.09 -5.80
N LEU A 43 4.23 -0.67 -5.50
CA LEU A 43 5.59 -0.13 -5.39
C LEU A 43 6.08 0.48 -6.70
N LEU A 44 5.80 -0.13 -7.85
CA LEU A 44 6.13 0.45 -9.17
C LEU A 44 5.41 1.77 -9.42
N GLY A 45 4.14 1.89 -9.00
CA GLY A 45 3.40 3.16 -9.06
C GLY A 45 3.98 4.23 -8.13
N LEU A 46 4.32 3.87 -6.89
CA LEU A 46 4.88 4.81 -5.91
C LEU A 46 6.30 5.27 -6.27
N PHE A 47 7.14 4.34 -6.74
CA PHE A 47 8.53 4.58 -7.11
C PHE A 47 8.71 4.78 -8.62
N CYS A 48 7.69 5.28 -9.31
CA CYS A 48 7.76 5.53 -10.75
C CYS A 48 8.94 6.49 -11.06
N PRO A 49 10.01 6.03 -11.72
CA PRO A 49 11.22 6.84 -11.92
C PRO A 49 10.92 8.10 -12.73
N PHE A 50 9.96 8.05 -13.66
CA PHE A 50 9.56 9.20 -14.48
C PHE A 50 8.98 10.34 -13.65
N PHE A 51 8.17 10.05 -12.64
CA PHE A 51 7.62 11.07 -11.76
C PHE A 51 8.73 11.75 -10.95
N TRP A 52 9.60 10.95 -10.31
CA TRP A 52 10.69 11.47 -9.49
C TRP A 52 11.70 12.27 -10.32
N ILE A 53 12.07 11.78 -11.51
CA ILE A 53 12.94 12.52 -12.43
C ILE A 53 12.29 13.82 -12.87
N ALA A 54 11.01 13.82 -13.25
CA ALA A 54 10.29 15.03 -13.64
C ALA A 54 10.18 16.05 -12.50
N LEU A 55 10.00 15.57 -11.26
CA LEU A 55 9.93 16.39 -10.04
C LEU A 55 11.29 17.04 -9.75
N PHE A 56 12.38 16.27 -9.74
CA PHE A 56 13.72 16.78 -9.44
C PHE A 56 14.34 17.60 -10.57
N SER A 57 13.92 17.37 -11.82
CA SER A 57 14.39 18.12 -12.98
C SER A 57 13.63 19.43 -13.22
N GLY A 58 12.61 19.75 -12.40
CA GLY A 58 11.85 21.01 -12.51
C GLY A 58 11.05 21.14 -13.80
N VAL A 59 10.56 20.01 -14.34
CA VAL A 59 9.83 19.98 -15.62
C VAL A 59 8.47 20.70 -15.49
N ARG A 60 7.97 21.25 -16.60
CA ARG A 60 6.67 21.96 -16.68
C ARG A 60 5.57 21.21 -15.93
N GLY A 61 4.77 21.95 -15.15
CA GLY A 61 3.75 21.41 -14.25
C GLY A 61 2.72 20.49 -14.93
N THR A 62 2.38 20.71 -16.20
CA THR A 62 1.47 19.84 -16.96
C THR A 62 2.03 18.43 -17.17
N THR A 63 3.32 18.31 -17.50
CA THR A 63 4.02 17.03 -17.65
C THR A 63 4.20 16.35 -16.31
N LEU A 64 4.51 17.12 -15.26
CA LEU A 64 4.61 16.60 -13.89
C LEU A 64 3.26 16.05 -13.40
N MET A 65 2.16 16.77 -13.62
CA MET A 65 0.82 16.29 -13.26
C MET A 65 0.42 15.03 -14.03
N PHE A 66 0.77 14.92 -15.31
CA PHE A 66 0.51 13.70 -16.08
C PHE A 66 1.24 12.49 -15.48
N HIS A 67 2.53 12.64 -15.16
CA HIS A 67 3.30 11.56 -14.54
C HIS A 67 2.79 11.23 -13.13
N ALA A 68 2.38 12.23 -12.35
CA ALA A 68 1.79 12.03 -11.03
C ALA A 68 0.44 11.30 -11.09
N ALA A 69 -0.42 11.67 -12.04
CA ALA A 69 -1.71 11.01 -12.25
C ALA A 69 -1.53 9.57 -12.73
N HIS A 70 -0.60 9.33 -13.65
CA HIS A 70 -0.29 8.00 -14.14
C HIS A 70 0.27 7.10 -13.03
N SER A 71 1.25 7.60 -12.27
CA SER A 71 1.89 6.85 -11.19
C SER A 71 0.93 6.57 -10.02
N SER A 72 0.05 7.52 -9.69
CA SER A 72 -0.98 7.34 -8.66
C SER A 72 -2.06 6.34 -9.08
N LEU A 73 -2.47 6.32 -10.35
CA LEU A 73 -3.41 5.32 -10.85
C LEU A 73 -2.83 3.90 -10.75
N VAL A 74 -1.57 3.72 -11.17
CA VAL A 74 -0.87 2.43 -11.07
C VAL A 74 -0.73 2.00 -9.61
N PHE A 75 -0.38 2.94 -8.71
CA PHE A 75 -0.32 2.68 -7.27
C PHE A 75 -1.68 2.19 -6.72
N LEU A 76 -2.76 2.88 -7.07
CA LEU A 76 -4.12 2.54 -6.62
C LEU A 76 -4.54 1.15 -7.10
N ILE A 77 -4.27 0.79 -8.36
CA ILE A 77 -4.58 -0.54 -8.90
C ILE A 77 -3.83 -1.63 -8.10
N GLY A 78 -2.53 -1.44 -7.87
CA GLY A 78 -1.74 -2.36 -7.06
C GLY A 78 -2.26 -2.48 -5.62
N ALA A 79 -2.61 -1.35 -5.01
CA ALA A 79 -3.17 -1.29 -3.66
C ALA A 79 -4.53 -2.00 -3.56
N VAL A 80 -5.41 -1.83 -4.54
CA VAL A 80 -6.73 -2.49 -4.57
C VAL A 80 -6.57 -4.01 -4.72
N ILE A 81 -5.73 -4.48 -5.64
CA ILE A 81 -5.48 -5.92 -5.82
C ILE A 81 -4.93 -6.53 -4.53
N MET A 82 -4.00 -5.82 -3.88
CA MET A 82 -3.41 -6.23 -2.61
C MET A 82 -4.46 -6.28 -1.49
N ILE A 83 -5.30 -5.25 -1.34
CA ILE A 83 -6.36 -5.19 -0.32
C ILE A 83 -7.40 -6.30 -0.54
N ILE A 84 -7.88 -6.49 -1.76
CA ILE A 84 -8.84 -7.56 -2.09
C ILE A 84 -8.23 -8.93 -1.78
N SER A 85 -6.96 -9.13 -2.13
CA SER A 85 -6.25 -10.39 -1.85
C SER A 85 -6.10 -10.65 -0.35
N LEU A 86 -5.81 -9.62 0.45
CA LEU A 86 -5.70 -9.74 1.91
C LEU A 86 -7.07 -10.02 2.57
N ILE A 87 -8.12 -9.31 2.15
CA ILE A 87 -9.50 -9.56 2.62
C ILE A 87 -9.94 -10.99 2.27
N LYS A 88 -9.55 -11.50 1.10
CA LYS A 88 -9.82 -12.88 0.70
C LYS A 88 -9.03 -13.89 1.54
N GLN A 89 -7.79 -13.57 1.92
CA GLN A 89 -6.95 -14.44 2.73
C GLN A 89 -7.43 -14.55 4.18
N GLU A 90 -7.94 -13.46 4.78
CA GLU A 90 -8.49 -13.46 6.15
C GLU A 90 -9.82 -14.23 6.28
N ARG A 91 -10.50 -14.52 5.17
CA ARG A 91 -11.77 -15.29 5.15
C ARG A 91 -11.60 -16.81 5.04
N HIS A 92 -10.38 -17.30 4.87
CA HIS A 92 -10.03 -18.72 4.80
C HIS A 92 -9.26 -19.15 6.05
#